data_AF-A0A1G9PFQ9-F1
#
_entry.id   AF-A0A1G9PFQ9-F1
#
_cell.length_a   1.000
_cell.length_b   1.000
_cell.length_c   1.000
_cell.angle_alpha   90.00
_cell.angle_beta   90.00
_cell.angle_gamma   90.00
#
_symmetry.space_group_name_H-M   'P 1'
#
loop_
_entity.id
_entity.type
_entity.pdbx_description
1 polymer ?
#
loop_
_entity_poly.entity_id
_entity_poly.type
_entity_poly.pdbx_seq_one_letter_code
_entity_poly.pdbx_strand_id
1 'polypeptide(L)'
;MTLQPEPPRNCPLCPRLVEFRERNTALFPDWHNAPVGSFGPDDARLLIVGLAPGLRGANRTGRPFTGDWAGDLLFATLANHGFSRGTYGLDADDGLTLKDVMITNAVRCVPPENKPVGAEANACRPFLVDRIASLPRLSAILALGKIAHDNTLRALGHRLVSAPFGHGAASDVEAPGGPVRLFSSYHCSRYNTNTGRLTEPMFSAVFADIRDYLGA
;
A
#
# COMPACT_ATOMS: atom_id res chain seq x y z
N MET A 1 -23.37 -2.30 9.01
CA MET A 1 -22.58 -3.29 8.25
C MET A 1 -21.25 -3.45 8.94
N THR A 2 -20.77 -4.68 9.13
CA THR A 2 -19.44 -4.95 9.70
C THR A 2 -18.40 -4.72 8.61
N LEU A 3 -17.43 -3.82 8.84
CA LEU A 3 -16.34 -3.56 7.90
C LEU A 3 -15.47 -4.81 7.74
N GLN A 4 -15.07 -5.13 6.52
CA GLN A 4 -14.15 -6.20 6.16
C GLN A 4 -12.93 -5.62 5.43
N PRO A 5 -11.99 -5.01 6.17
CA PRO A 5 -10.82 -4.36 5.56
C PRO A 5 -9.80 -5.35 4.96
N GLU A 6 -9.92 -6.64 5.29
CA GLU A 6 -8.99 -7.68 4.87
C GLU A 6 -9.74 -8.80 4.12
N PRO A 7 -9.30 -9.16 2.90
CA PRO A 7 -9.82 -10.35 2.23
C PRO A 7 -9.46 -11.62 3.02
N PRO A 8 -10.35 -12.63 3.04
CA PRO A 8 -10.03 -13.92 3.65
C PRO A 8 -8.85 -14.58 2.92
N ARG A 9 -8.09 -15.42 3.64
CA ARG A 9 -6.88 -16.07 3.10
C ARG A 9 -7.15 -16.83 1.78
N ASN A 10 -8.33 -17.43 1.65
CA ASN A 10 -8.79 -18.18 0.47
C ASN A 10 -9.73 -17.36 -0.43
N CYS A 11 -9.64 -16.02 -0.43
CA CYS A 11 -10.50 -15.15 -1.24
C CYS A 11 -10.54 -15.58 -2.73
N PRO A 12 -11.73 -15.91 -3.28
CA PRO A 12 -11.89 -16.50 -4.61
C PRO A 12 -12.18 -15.48 -5.72
N LEU A 13 -12.31 -14.20 -5.38
CA LEU A 13 -12.93 -13.18 -6.24
C LEU A 13 -12.21 -12.90 -7.58
N CYS A 14 -10.93 -13.27 -7.68
CA CYS A 14 -10.09 -12.96 -8.84
C CYS A 14 -9.50 -14.25 -9.43
N PRO A 15 -10.18 -14.95 -10.37
CA PRO A 15 -9.75 -16.26 -10.86
C PRO A 15 -8.29 -16.32 -11.35
N ARG A 16 -7.84 -15.31 -12.12
CA ARG A 16 -6.44 -15.24 -12.60
C ARG A 16 -5.41 -15.13 -11.46
N LEU A 17 -5.75 -14.40 -10.38
CA LEU A 17 -4.88 -14.26 -9.20
C LEU A 17 -4.95 -15.49 -8.29
N VAL A 18 -6.10 -16.14 -8.21
CA VAL A 18 -6.27 -17.43 -7.53
C VAL A 18 -5.36 -18.47 -8.19
N GLU A 19 -5.51 -18.67 -9.50
CA GLU A 19 -4.71 -19.62 -10.26
C GLU A 19 -3.20 -19.32 -10.12
N PHE A 20 -2.79 -18.05 -10.18
CA PHE A 20 -1.38 -17.70 -10.04
C PHE A 20 -0.83 -18.00 -8.64
N ARG A 21 -1.62 -17.75 -7.58
CA ARG A 21 -1.23 -18.12 -6.20
C ARG A 21 -1.18 -19.63 -6.00
N GLU A 22 -2.10 -20.39 -6.60
CA GLU A 22 -2.08 -21.86 -6.53
C GLU A 22 -0.83 -22.43 -7.19
N ARG A 23 -0.46 -21.93 -8.38
CA ARG A 23 0.81 -22.29 -9.02
C ARG A 23 2.02 -21.93 -8.14
N ASN A 24 2.03 -20.75 -7.54
CA ASN A 24 3.11 -20.35 -6.63
C ASN A 24 3.13 -21.19 -5.34
N THR A 25 1.98 -21.66 -4.85
CA THR A 25 1.89 -22.57 -3.69
C THR A 25 2.52 -23.92 -4.02
N ALA A 26 2.30 -24.45 -5.23
CA ALA A 26 2.93 -25.68 -5.66
C ALA A 26 4.47 -25.54 -5.82
N LEU A 27 4.94 -24.37 -6.26
CA LEU A 27 6.38 -24.10 -6.44
C LEU A 27 7.10 -23.72 -5.14
N PHE A 28 6.41 -23.03 -4.23
CA PHE A 28 6.95 -22.45 -3.02
C PHE A 28 5.97 -22.68 -1.85
N PRO A 29 5.85 -23.92 -1.33
CA PRO A 29 4.82 -24.27 -0.35
C PRO A 29 4.94 -23.51 0.98
N ASP A 30 6.17 -23.09 1.34
CA ASP A 30 6.44 -22.37 2.58
C ASP A 30 6.20 -20.85 2.48
N TRP A 31 5.84 -20.34 1.30
CA TRP A 31 5.55 -18.91 1.09
C TRP A 31 4.10 -18.57 1.46
N HIS A 32 3.85 -17.30 1.77
CA HIS A 32 2.52 -16.83 2.16
C HIS A 32 1.41 -17.16 1.14
N ASN A 33 1.66 -16.89 -0.15
CA ASN A 33 0.80 -17.24 -1.31
C ASN A 33 -0.71 -16.97 -1.15
N ALA A 34 -1.06 -15.96 -0.37
CA ALA A 34 -2.43 -15.57 -0.08
C ALA A 34 -2.59 -14.05 -0.24
N PRO A 35 -3.81 -13.47 -0.11
CA PRO A 35 -3.93 -12.03 -0.01
C PRO A 35 -3.05 -11.51 1.12
N VAL A 36 -2.32 -10.43 0.85
CA VAL A 36 -1.44 -9.78 1.80
C VAL A 36 -2.26 -8.81 2.65
N GLY A 37 -2.23 -9.03 3.96
CA GLY A 37 -2.90 -8.18 4.94
C GLY A 37 -2.30 -6.79 5.01
N SER A 38 -3.04 -5.83 5.55
CA SER A 38 -2.46 -4.52 5.87
C SER A 38 -1.52 -4.63 7.09
N PHE A 39 -0.54 -3.74 7.19
CA PHE A 39 0.46 -3.73 8.27
C PHE A 39 0.51 -2.37 8.94
N GLY A 40 0.30 -2.32 10.25
CA GLY A 40 0.29 -1.10 11.06
C GLY A 40 -0.81 -1.13 12.14
N PRO A 41 -0.92 -0.09 12.98
CA PRO A 41 -1.95 0.00 14.01
C PRO A 41 -3.30 0.46 13.43
N ASP A 42 -4.41 -0.03 13.98
CA ASP A 42 -5.76 0.32 13.52
C ASP A 42 -6.20 1.76 13.87
N ASP A 43 -5.38 2.51 14.60
CA ASP A 43 -5.59 3.93 14.90
C ASP A 43 -4.68 4.87 14.09
N ALA A 44 -4.09 4.37 13.00
CA ALA A 44 -3.19 5.13 12.13
C ALA A 44 -3.81 6.42 11.58
N ARG A 45 -3.00 7.47 11.50
CA ARG A 45 -3.35 8.77 10.90
C ARG A 45 -2.99 8.85 9.41
N LEU A 46 -2.00 8.05 8.98
CA LEU A 46 -1.57 7.90 7.60
C LEU A 46 -1.89 6.50 7.08
N LEU A 47 -2.50 6.42 5.91
CA LEU A 47 -2.59 5.18 5.12
C LEU A 47 -1.67 5.25 3.91
N ILE A 48 -0.75 4.31 3.76
CA ILE A 48 0.06 4.14 2.55
C ILE A 48 -0.58 3.06 1.68
N VAL A 49 -0.87 3.40 0.42
CA VAL A 49 -1.49 2.50 -0.55
C VAL A 49 -0.52 2.22 -1.70
N GLY A 50 -0.07 0.97 -1.78
CA GLY A 50 0.65 0.43 -2.93
C GLY A 50 -0.26 -0.15 -4.00
N LEU A 51 0.34 -0.64 -5.08
CA LEU A 51 -0.40 -1.28 -6.17
C LEU A 51 -0.84 -2.70 -5.81
N ALA A 52 0.14 -3.60 -5.64
CA ALA A 52 -0.07 -5.01 -5.38
C ALA A 52 1.22 -5.66 -4.81
N PRO A 53 1.13 -6.82 -4.16
CA PRO A 53 2.30 -7.59 -3.73
C PRO A 53 3.26 -7.94 -4.88
N GLY A 54 4.56 -7.85 -4.62
CA GLY A 54 5.60 -8.43 -5.46
C GLY A 54 5.79 -9.93 -5.19
N LEU A 55 6.15 -10.70 -6.22
CA LEU A 55 6.30 -12.17 -6.14
C LEU A 55 7.30 -12.64 -5.07
N ARG A 56 8.49 -12.02 -5.00
CA ARG A 56 9.53 -12.38 -4.01
C ARG A 56 9.47 -11.55 -2.72
N GLY A 57 8.68 -10.48 -2.75
CA GLY A 57 8.40 -9.62 -1.60
C GLY A 57 7.19 -10.13 -0.84
N ALA A 58 6.13 -9.33 -0.77
CA ALA A 58 4.97 -9.60 0.06
C ALA A 58 4.22 -10.91 -0.26
N ASN A 59 4.31 -11.48 -1.47
CA ASN A 59 3.74 -12.82 -1.73
C ASN A 59 4.49 -13.93 -1.01
N ARG A 60 5.80 -13.75 -0.80
CA ARG A 60 6.62 -14.64 0.01
C ARG A 60 6.41 -14.38 1.49
N THR A 61 6.52 -13.12 1.90
CA THR A 61 6.65 -12.72 3.32
C THR A 61 5.31 -12.49 4.02
N GLY A 62 4.23 -12.26 3.28
CA GLY A 62 2.91 -11.97 3.86
C GLY A 62 2.75 -10.55 4.41
N ARG A 63 3.81 -9.73 4.41
CA ARG A 63 3.79 -8.33 4.87
C ARG A 63 3.99 -7.36 3.69
N PRO A 64 3.14 -6.32 3.53
CA PRO A 64 3.29 -5.33 2.47
C PRO A 64 4.70 -4.78 2.38
N PHE A 65 5.19 -4.59 1.14
CA PHE A 65 6.52 -4.04 0.86
C PHE A 65 7.69 -4.79 1.54
N THR A 66 7.53 -6.04 2.01
CA THR A 66 8.61 -6.74 2.71
C THR A 66 9.27 -7.78 1.84
N GLY A 67 10.61 -7.80 1.79
CA GLY A 67 11.41 -8.77 1.03
C GLY A 67 11.70 -8.38 -0.42
N ASP A 68 11.47 -7.12 -0.79
CA ASP A 68 11.89 -6.56 -2.08
C ASP A 68 12.45 -5.13 -1.93
N TRP A 69 13.04 -4.61 -3.02
CA TRP A 69 13.69 -3.30 -3.05
C TRP A 69 12.76 -2.13 -2.69
N ALA A 70 11.47 -2.23 -3.02
CA ALA A 70 10.53 -1.16 -2.70
C ALA A 70 10.39 -1.01 -1.17
N GLY A 71 10.51 -2.14 -0.45
CA GLY A 71 10.61 -2.20 1.00
C GLY A 71 11.79 -1.47 1.59
N ASP A 72 12.99 -1.71 1.06
CA ASP A 72 14.23 -1.14 1.60
C ASP A 72 14.13 0.39 1.68
N LEU A 73 13.74 1.02 0.57
CA LEU A 73 13.55 2.47 0.53
C LEU A 73 12.37 2.93 1.39
N LEU A 74 11.22 2.23 1.34
CA LEU A 74 10.04 2.63 2.10
C LEU A 74 10.28 2.59 3.61
N PHE A 75 10.75 1.46 4.14
CA PHE A 75 10.93 1.28 5.58
C PHE A 75 12.08 2.13 6.13
N ALA A 76 13.17 2.32 5.38
CA ALA A 76 14.21 3.27 5.76
C ALA A 76 13.67 4.71 5.85
N THR A 77 12.84 5.12 4.87
CA THR A 77 12.19 6.45 4.90
C THR A 77 11.22 6.58 6.08
N LEU A 78 10.41 5.55 6.35
CA LEU A 78 9.52 5.53 7.52
C LEU A 78 10.28 5.66 8.83
N ALA A 79 11.42 4.98 8.98
CA ALA A 79 12.28 5.10 10.16
C ALA A 79 12.84 6.51 10.31
N ASN A 80 13.38 7.09 9.23
CA ASN A 80 13.95 8.44 9.24
C ASN A 80 12.92 9.52 9.61
N HIS A 81 11.65 9.30 9.26
CA HIS A 81 10.54 10.18 9.61
C HIS A 81 9.79 9.73 10.87
N GLY A 82 10.33 8.81 11.68
CA GLY A 82 9.75 8.41 12.97
C GLY A 82 8.41 7.67 12.90
N PHE A 83 8.05 7.12 11.74
CA PHE A 83 6.84 6.33 11.50
C PHE A 83 7.01 4.84 11.83
N SER A 84 8.19 4.41 12.26
CA SER A 84 8.44 3.04 12.68
C SER A 84 9.34 2.95 13.90
N ARG A 85 9.35 1.78 14.54
CA ARG A 85 10.26 1.39 15.62
C ARG A 85 10.82 0.00 15.33
N GLY A 86 12.05 -0.25 15.77
CA GLY A 86 12.79 -1.47 15.45
C GLY A 86 13.57 -1.33 14.14
N THR A 87 14.07 -2.46 13.64
CA THR A 87 14.91 -2.51 12.44
C THR A 87 14.24 -3.40 11.41
N TYR A 88 14.08 -2.90 10.18
CA TYR A 88 13.59 -3.70 9.07
C TYR A 88 14.63 -4.75 8.66
N GLY A 89 14.23 -6.02 8.63
CA GLY A 89 15.07 -7.19 8.44
C GLY A 89 14.67 -8.08 7.25
N LEU A 90 13.90 -7.55 6.28
CA LEU A 90 13.44 -8.26 5.07
C LEU A 90 12.48 -9.45 5.31
N ASP A 91 12.02 -9.63 6.54
CA ASP A 91 11.09 -10.68 6.95
C ASP A 91 9.96 -10.12 7.80
N ALA A 92 8.80 -10.78 7.84
CA ALA A 92 7.64 -10.31 8.57
C ALA A 92 7.85 -10.32 10.09
N ASP A 93 8.69 -11.23 10.60
CA ASP A 93 8.94 -11.45 12.03
C ASP A 93 10.20 -10.71 12.55
N ASP A 94 10.65 -9.66 11.85
CA ASP A 94 11.87 -8.90 12.14
C ASP A 94 11.77 -7.93 13.34
N GLY A 95 10.63 -7.87 14.03
CA GLY A 95 10.38 -6.97 15.16
C GLY A 95 10.11 -5.51 14.77
N LEU A 96 10.02 -5.19 13.48
CA LEU A 96 9.59 -3.88 13.00
C LEU A 96 8.12 -3.63 13.39
N THR A 97 7.83 -2.45 13.92
CA THR A 97 6.47 -1.98 14.16
C THR A 97 6.27 -0.60 13.57
N LEU A 98 5.05 -0.29 13.12
CA LEU A 98 4.70 1.04 12.62
C LEU A 98 4.02 1.87 13.71
N LYS A 99 4.23 3.19 13.63
CA LYS A 99 3.61 4.20 14.49
C LYS A 99 2.90 5.22 13.61
N ASP A 100 1.63 5.48 13.90
CA ASP A 100 0.75 6.41 13.13
C ASP A 100 0.51 6.03 11.65
N VAL A 101 1.06 4.92 11.15
CA VAL A 101 0.97 4.51 9.73
C VAL A 101 0.42 3.10 9.57
N MET A 102 -0.56 2.96 8.69
CA MET A 102 -1.03 1.70 8.13
C MET A 102 -0.54 1.58 6.68
N ILE A 103 -0.06 0.42 6.28
CA ILE A 103 0.36 0.13 4.90
C ILE A 103 -0.55 -0.94 4.30
N THR A 104 -1.03 -0.71 3.07
CA THR A 104 -1.88 -1.65 2.34
C THR A 104 -1.62 -1.60 0.84
N ASN A 105 -2.36 -2.40 0.06
CA ASN A 105 -2.35 -2.37 -1.40
C ASN A 105 -3.77 -2.27 -1.98
N ALA A 106 -3.88 -1.65 -3.17
CA ALA A 106 -5.13 -1.60 -3.92
C ALA A 106 -5.59 -2.99 -4.39
N VAL A 107 -4.66 -3.87 -4.76
CA VAL A 107 -4.91 -5.29 -5.03
C VAL A 107 -4.12 -6.12 -4.04
N ARG A 108 -4.77 -7.04 -3.33
CA ARG A 108 -4.16 -7.77 -2.21
C ARG A 108 -3.41 -9.03 -2.59
N CYS A 109 -3.55 -9.53 -3.81
CA CYS A 109 -2.89 -10.75 -4.27
C CYS A 109 -1.79 -10.40 -5.28
N VAL A 110 -0.73 -11.19 -5.34
CA VAL A 110 0.30 -11.03 -6.38
C VAL A 110 -0.31 -11.24 -7.77
N PRO A 111 -0.16 -10.29 -8.69
CA PRO A 111 -0.53 -10.48 -10.08
C PRO A 111 0.66 -11.00 -10.90
N PRO A 112 0.41 -11.85 -11.92
CA PRO A 112 1.40 -12.15 -12.93
C PRO A 112 2.08 -10.88 -13.46
N GLU A 113 3.40 -10.93 -13.64
CA GLU A 113 4.26 -9.80 -14.05
C GLU A 113 4.18 -8.54 -13.16
N ASN A 114 3.63 -8.66 -11.94
CA ASN A 114 3.32 -7.51 -11.07
C ASN A 114 2.34 -6.51 -11.72
N LYS A 115 1.46 -6.97 -12.62
CA LYS A 115 0.48 -6.15 -13.34
C LYS A 115 -0.95 -6.64 -13.08
N PRO A 116 -1.68 -6.02 -12.12
CA PRO A 116 -3.09 -6.32 -11.97
C PRO A 116 -3.91 -5.70 -13.10
N VAL A 117 -5.06 -6.28 -13.40
CA VAL A 117 -6.02 -5.74 -14.38
C VAL A 117 -7.16 -4.99 -13.68
N GLY A 118 -7.91 -4.20 -14.45
CA GLY A 118 -9.03 -3.40 -13.92
C GLY A 118 -10.08 -4.23 -13.17
N ALA A 119 -10.41 -5.43 -13.67
CA ALA A 119 -11.36 -6.33 -13.01
C ALA A 119 -10.88 -6.78 -11.62
N GLU A 120 -9.58 -7.03 -11.45
CA GLU A 120 -9.00 -7.45 -10.16
C GLU A 120 -8.99 -6.29 -9.16
N ALA A 121 -8.62 -5.09 -9.62
CA ALA A 121 -8.72 -3.88 -8.81
C ALA A 121 -10.16 -3.58 -8.41
N ASN A 122 -11.14 -3.82 -9.30
CA ASN A 122 -12.56 -3.68 -8.99
C ASN A 122 -13.01 -4.67 -7.92
N ALA A 123 -12.64 -5.94 -8.05
CA ALA A 123 -13.00 -6.98 -7.10
C ALA A 123 -12.34 -6.78 -5.73
N CYS A 124 -11.15 -6.18 -5.67
CA CYS A 124 -10.44 -5.90 -4.42
C CYS A 124 -10.85 -4.57 -3.76
N ARG A 125 -11.50 -3.66 -4.50
CA ARG A 125 -11.88 -2.33 -4.01
C ARG A 125 -12.70 -2.34 -2.73
N PRO A 126 -13.70 -3.23 -2.52
CA PRO A 126 -14.46 -3.24 -1.28
C PRO A 126 -13.57 -3.35 -0.03
N PHE A 127 -12.50 -4.14 -0.07
CA PHE A 127 -11.55 -4.25 1.05
C PHE A 127 -10.77 -2.95 1.28
N LEU A 128 -10.44 -2.21 0.21
CA LEU A 128 -9.78 -0.91 0.34
C LEU A 128 -10.73 0.15 0.91
N VAL A 129 -12.00 0.14 0.48
CA VAL A 129 -13.06 1.02 1.04
C VAL A 129 -13.19 0.76 2.53
N ASP A 130 -13.32 -0.51 2.92
CA ASP A 130 -13.49 -0.89 4.33
C ASP A 130 -12.23 -0.59 5.15
N ARG A 131 -11.03 -0.74 4.58
CA ARG A 131 -9.77 -0.35 5.25
C ARG A 131 -9.68 1.16 5.47
N ILE A 132 -10.11 1.98 4.51
CA ILE A 132 -10.15 3.44 4.70
C ILE A 132 -11.17 3.77 5.81
N ALA A 133 -12.37 3.17 5.75
CA ALA A 133 -13.43 3.41 6.73
C ALA A 133 -13.09 2.88 8.14
N SER A 134 -12.22 1.87 8.25
CA SER A 134 -11.85 1.27 9.53
C SER A 134 -10.82 2.06 10.33
N LEU A 135 -10.26 3.14 9.78
CA LEU A 135 -9.23 3.96 10.43
C LEU A 135 -9.86 5.25 10.99
N PRO A 136 -10.26 5.29 12.28
CA PRO A 136 -11.05 6.39 12.83
C PRO A 136 -10.28 7.71 12.96
N ARG A 137 -8.94 7.67 12.87
CA ARG A 137 -8.07 8.85 12.99
C ARG A 137 -7.40 9.21 11.67
N LEU A 138 -7.83 8.60 10.56
CA LEU A 138 -7.23 8.81 9.25
C LEU A 138 -7.38 10.29 8.85
N SER A 139 -6.25 10.93 8.54
CA SER A 139 -6.21 12.30 8.03
C SER A 139 -5.38 12.42 6.76
N ALA A 140 -4.46 11.49 6.50
CA ALA A 140 -3.61 11.48 5.31
C ALA A 140 -3.62 10.12 4.61
N ILE A 141 -3.57 10.13 3.28
CA ILE A 141 -3.34 8.94 2.46
C ILE A 141 -2.18 9.20 1.51
N LEU A 142 -1.19 8.31 1.45
CA LEU A 142 -0.12 8.35 0.46
C LEU A 142 -0.33 7.24 -0.58
N ALA A 143 -0.56 7.61 -1.83
CA ALA A 143 -0.62 6.68 -2.95
C ALA A 143 0.74 6.55 -3.65
N LEU A 144 1.25 5.31 -3.72
CA LEU A 144 2.53 4.99 -4.35
C LEU A 144 2.34 4.56 -5.81
N GLY A 145 2.44 5.53 -6.71
CA GLY A 145 2.29 5.37 -8.15
C GLY A 145 0.88 5.62 -8.66
N LYS A 146 0.77 5.93 -9.96
CA LYS A 146 -0.49 6.34 -10.60
C LYS A 146 -1.62 5.33 -10.43
N ILE A 147 -1.33 4.03 -10.55
CA ILE A 147 -2.38 3.01 -10.47
C ILE A 147 -2.91 2.86 -9.03
N ALA A 148 -2.04 2.99 -8.02
CA ALA A 148 -2.48 3.03 -6.62
C ALA A 148 -3.35 4.27 -6.37
N HIS A 149 -2.89 5.44 -6.84
CA HIS A 149 -3.62 6.71 -6.75
C HIS A 149 -5.03 6.64 -7.35
N ASP A 150 -5.13 6.19 -8.60
CA ASP A 150 -6.40 6.09 -9.30
C ASP A 150 -7.36 5.12 -8.58
N ASN A 151 -6.86 4.04 -7.99
CA ASN A 151 -7.68 3.11 -7.22
C ASN A 151 -8.10 3.66 -5.86
N THR A 152 -7.23 4.40 -5.18
CA THR A 152 -7.58 5.12 -3.95
C THR A 152 -8.71 6.12 -4.21
N LEU A 153 -8.61 6.94 -5.25
CA LEU A 153 -9.69 7.88 -5.60
C LEU A 153 -11.01 7.18 -5.91
N ARG A 154 -10.97 6.08 -6.66
CA ARG A 154 -12.16 5.27 -6.95
C ARG A 154 -12.76 4.62 -5.70
N ALA A 155 -11.92 4.19 -4.75
CA ALA A 155 -12.40 3.67 -3.46
C ALA A 155 -13.08 4.77 -2.64
N LEU A 156 -12.58 6.00 -2.71
CA LEU A 156 -13.20 7.16 -2.08
C LEU A 156 -14.42 7.70 -2.85
N GLY A 157 -14.80 7.11 -3.99
CA GLY A 157 -15.95 7.54 -4.80
C GLY A 157 -15.69 8.78 -5.67
N HIS A 158 -14.44 9.21 -5.83
CA HIS A 158 -14.08 10.40 -6.59
C HIS A 158 -13.74 10.12 -8.06
N ARG A 159 -13.91 11.14 -8.90
CA ARG A 159 -13.46 11.11 -10.31
C ARG A 159 -11.97 11.37 -10.37
N LEU A 160 -11.23 10.70 -11.26
CA LEU A 160 -9.77 10.88 -11.37
C LEU A 160 -9.33 12.32 -11.66
N VAL A 161 -10.20 13.10 -12.32
CA VAL A 161 -9.94 14.51 -12.64
C VAL A 161 -9.99 15.44 -11.44
N SER A 162 -10.59 15.03 -10.31
CA SER A 162 -10.67 15.90 -9.12
C SER A 162 -9.36 15.98 -8.33
N ALA A 163 -8.47 15.01 -8.53
CA ALA A 163 -7.14 14.99 -7.94
C ALA A 163 -6.18 14.29 -8.91
N PRO A 164 -5.56 15.02 -9.86
CA PRO A 164 -4.62 14.45 -10.81
C PRO A 164 -3.38 13.87 -10.12
N PHE A 165 -2.87 12.75 -10.63
CA PHE A 165 -1.63 12.16 -10.12
C PHE A 165 -0.42 13.01 -10.51
N GLY A 166 0.46 13.27 -9.55
CA GLY A 166 1.80 13.83 -9.75
C GLY A 166 2.67 13.52 -8.53
N HIS A 167 3.97 13.31 -8.72
CA HIS A 167 4.86 13.14 -7.55
C HIS A 167 4.93 14.43 -6.75
N GLY A 168 4.73 14.34 -5.43
CA GLY A 168 4.62 15.49 -4.53
C GLY A 168 3.25 16.18 -4.58
N ALA A 169 2.31 15.71 -5.40
CA ALA A 169 0.97 16.29 -5.43
C ALA A 169 0.20 15.94 -4.15
N ALA A 170 -0.55 16.91 -3.64
CA ALA A 170 -1.46 16.76 -2.52
C ALA A 170 -2.83 17.35 -2.88
N SER A 171 -3.92 16.69 -2.49
CA SER A 171 -5.29 17.17 -2.72
C SER A 171 -6.19 16.77 -1.57
N ASP A 172 -7.05 17.68 -1.10
CA ASP A 172 -8.05 17.36 -0.10
C ASP A 172 -9.23 16.64 -0.77
N VAL A 173 -9.65 15.52 -0.18
CA VAL A 173 -10.72 14.66 -0.69
C VAL A 173 -11.60 14.18 0.47
N GLU A 174 -12.90 14.05 0.21
CA GLU A 174 -13.82 13.45 1.17
C GLU A 174 -13.58 11.94 1.30
N ALA A 175 -13.56 11.43 2.52
CA ALA A 175 -13.51 10.00 2.83
C ALA A 175 -14.64 9.62 3.82
N PRO A 176 -14.96 8.33 3.99
CA PRO A 176 -16.04 7.89 4.89
C PRO A 176 -15.92 8.41 6.33
N GLY A 177 -14.69 8.62 6.83
CA GLY A 177 -14.42 9.12 8.19
C GLY A 177 -14.24 10.64 8.29
N GLY A 178 -14.43 11.39 7.21
CA GLY A 178 -14.16 12.83 7.12
C GLY A 178 -13.15 13.19 6.04
N PRO A 179 -12.82 14.49 5.88
CA PRO A 179 -11.87 14.94 4.88
C PRO A 179 -10.45 14.42 5.19
N VAL A 180 -9.75 13.98 4.15
CA VAL A 180 -8.36 13.54 4.21
C VAL A 180 -7.53 14.22 3.13
N ARG A 181 -6.23 14.37 3.37
CA ARG A 181 -5.29 14.80 2.33
C ARG A 181 -4.70 13.60 1.60
N LEU A 182 -4.94 13.51 0.30
CA LEU A 182 -4.35 12.52 -0.59
C LEU A 182 -3.03 13.04 -1.16
N PHE A 183 -1.93 12.46 -0.71
CA PHE A 183 -0.59 12.64 -1.23
C PHE A 183 -0.28 11.61 -2.32
N SER A 184 0.52 12.01 -3.30
CA SER A 184 0.96 11.18 -4.41
C SER A 184 2.47 11.15 -4.53
N SER A 185 3.03 9.97 -4.76
CA SER A 185 4.42 9.82 -5.16
C SER A 185 4.55 8.86 -6.33
N TYR A 186 5.63 8.98 -7.12
CA TYR A 186 6.08 7.84 -7.90
C TYR A 186 6.33 6.64 -6.98
N HIS A 187 6.11 5.44 -7.50
CA HIS A 187 6.34 4.20 -6.77
C HIS A 187 7.85 4.04 -6.46
N CYS A 188 8.20 3.62 -5.24
CA CYS A 188 9.57 3.37 -4.79
C CYS A 188 10.22 2.10 -5.40
N SER A 189 9.80 1.69 -6.60
CA SER A 189 10.35 0.51 -7.28
C SER A 189 11.81 0.75 -7.68
N ARG A 190 12.59 -0.34 -7.73
CA ARG A 190 13.97 -0.33 -8.23
C ARG A 190 14.12 0.32 -9.62
N TYR A 191 13.13 0.14 -10.49
CA TYR A 191 13.12 0.77 -11.82
C TYR A 191 13.12 2.30 -11.73
N ASN A 192 12.22 2.89 -10.93
CA ASN A 192 12.14 4.35 -10.76
C ASN A 192 13.38 4.93 -10.07
N THR A 193 13.97 4.20 -9.12
CA THR A 193 15.19 4.65 -8.43
C THR A 193 16.42 4.56 -9.33
N ASN A 194 16.60 3.46 -10.05
CA ASN A 194 17.74 3.28 -10.95
C ASN A 194 17.71 4.25 -12.15
N THR A 195 16.52 4.62 -12.62
CA THR A 195 16.36 5.57 -13.75
C THR A 195 16.42 7.04 -13.32
N GLY A 196 16.51 7.32 -12.01
CA GLY A 196 16.46 8.68 -11.48
C GLY A 196 15.07 9.33 -11.56
N ARG A 197 14.04 8.61 -12.01
CA ARG A 197 12.65 9.11 -12.00
C ARG A 197 12.16 9.42 -10.59
N LEU A 198 12.66 8.69 -9.61
CA LEU A 198 12.48 8.96 -8.19
C LEU A 198 13.83 8.82 -7.49
N THR A 199 14.26 9.85 -6.77
CA THR A 199 15.46 9.78 -5.92
C THR A 199 15.06 9.62 -4.45
N GLU A 200 15.98 9.17 -3.61
CA GLU A 200 15.71 9.08 -2.16
C GLU A 200 15.36 10.44 -1.54
N PRO A 201 16.03 11.57 -1.88
CA PRO A 201 15.62 12.88 -1.38
C PRO A 201 14.21 13.29 -1.83
N MET A 202 13.84 13.02 -3.09
CA MET A 202 12.49 13.28 -3.60
C MET A 202 11.44 12.47 -2.82
N PHE A 203 11.73 11.19 -2.57
CA PHE A 203 10.82 10.33 -1.82
C PHE A 203 10.71 10.78 -0.36
N SER A 204 11.83 11.09 0.29
CA SER A 204 11.88 11.60 1.66
C SER A 204 11.12 12.93 1.83
N ALA A 205 11.19 13.84 0.84
CA ALA A 205 10.46 15.09 0.86
C ALA A 205 8.94 14.89 0.97
N VAL A 206 8.37 13.89 0.28
CA VAL A 206 6.93 13.55 0.41
C VAL A 206 6.57 13.16 1.85
N PHE A 207 7.46 12.44 2.55
CA PHE A 207 7.21 12.08 3.96
C PHE A 207 7.39 13.27 4.91
N ALA A 208 8.29 14.20 4.60
CA ALA A 208 8.40 15.47 5.34
C ALA A 208 7.10 16.27 5.23
N ASP A 209 6.56 16.44 4.02
CA ASP A 209 5.29 17.15 3.79
C ASP A 209 4.12 16.50 4.55
N ILE A 210 4.10 15.16 4.59
CA ILE A 210 3.10 14.42 5.37
C ILE A 210 3.28 14.66 6.86
N ARG A 211 4.52 14.72 7.37
CA ARG A 211 4.79 15.00 8.78
C ARG A 211 4.32 16.39 9.19
N ASP A 212 4.67 17.38 8.40
CA ASP A 212 4.24 18.76 8.59
C ASP A 212 2.70 18.85 8.61
N TYR A 213 2.03 18.16 7.68
CA TYR A 213 0.57 18.10 7.65
C TYR A 213 -0.05 17.41 8.87
N LEU A 214 0.57 16.33 9.37
CA LEU A 214 0.10 15.61 10.55
C LEU A 214 0.41 16.33 11.88
N GLY A 215 1.11 17.48 11.83
CA GLY A 215 1.49 18.28 12.99
C GLY A 215 2.39 17.53 13.96
N ALA A 216 3.36 16.77 13.43
CA ALA A 216 4.20 15.84 14.20
C ALA A 216 5.69 16.07 13.97
#